data_AF-A0A956AFX1-F1
#
_entry.id   AF-A0A956AFX1-F1
#
_cell.length_a   1.000
_cell.length_b   1.000
_cell.length_c   1.000
_cell.angle_alpha   90.00
_cell.angle_beta   90.00
_cell.angle_gamma   90.00
#
_symmetry.space_group_name_H-M   'P 1'
#
loop_
_entity.id
_entity.type
_entity.pdbx_description
1 polymer ?
#
loop_
_entity_poly.entity_id
_entity_poly.type
_entity_poly.pdbx_seq_one_letter_code
_entity_poly.pdbx_strand_id
1 'polypeptide(L)'
;RIGQGPWYDANERLIAENIQGLMGERPAGDPAAVNDLPDENGLPLRMLGDSHDVLTGSNRQGRLNNGNPASTCNDWTSADGRIGGNQVMCGHSWPRDPRSGRQWIADHTIRGCAPGVNLIQNGPGVGDCVGCGGGWGAIYCFALQP
;
A
#
# COMPACT_ATOMS: atom_id res chain seq x y z
N ARG A 1 4.78 -11.98 9.13
CA ARG A 1 4.52 -11.24 10.40
C ARG A 1 5.60 -10.17 10.49
N ILE A 2 5.23 -8.91 10.72
CA ILE A 2 6.16 -7.76 10.68
C ILE A 2 6.85 -7.45 12.02
N GLY A 3 6.67 -8.29 13.05
CA GLY A 3 7.21 -8.07 14.40
C GLY A 3 6.35 -7.13 15.26
N GLN A 4 6.94 -6.59 16.34
CA GLN A 4 6.26 -5.71 17.30
C GLN A 4 6.67 -4.23 17.18
N GLY A 5 7.65 -3.92 16.34
CA GLY A 5 8.28 -2.60 16.24
C GLY A 5 9.48 -2.45 17.20
N PRO A 6 10.12 -1.27 17.22
CA PRO A 6 9.85 -0.13 16.34
C PRO A 6 10.20 -0.44 14.87
N TRP A 7 9.54 0.26 13.94
CA TRP A 7 9.85 0.16 12.50
C TRP A 7 10.38 1.48 11.97
N TYR A 8 11.32 1.39 11.06
CA TYR A 8 11.96 2.52 10.40
C TYR A 8 11.89 2.37 8.88
N ASP A 9 11.99 3.49 8.18
CA ASP A 9 12.19 3.50 6.73
C ASP A 9 13.68 3.36 6.37
N ALA A 10 13.98 3.29 5.07
CA ALA A 10 15.34 3.16 4.56
C ALA A 10 16.27 4.36 4.88
N ASN A 11 15.73 5.47 5.38
CA ASN A 11 16.47 6.64 5.84
C ASN A 11 16.53 6.73 7.38
N GLU A 12 16.26 5.62 8.08
CA GLU A 12 16.26 5.52 9.54
C GLU A 12 15.21 6.40 10.24
N ARG A 13 14.17 6.85 9.52
CA ARG A 13 13.08 7.63 10.11
C ARG A 13 12.02 6.71 10.67
N LEU A 14 11.53 7.03 11.86
CA LEU A 14 10.51 6.24 12.55
C LEU A 14 9.22 6.17 11.72
N ILE A 15 8.71 4.96 11.48
CA ILE A 15 7.38 4.75 10.91
C ILE A 15 6.34 4.55 12.01
N ALA A 16 6.63 3.69 12.98
CA ALA A 16 5.80 3.52 14.17
C ALA A 16 6.58 2.79 15.27
N GLU A 17 6.31 3.16 16.52
CA GLU A 17 6.92 2.52 17.69
C GLU A 17 6.39 1.09 17.93
N ASN A 18 5.12 0.84 17.60
CA ASN A 18 4.43 -0.39 17.92
C ASN A 18 3.20 -0.60 17.03
N ILE A 19 2.59 -1.79 17.10
CA ILE A 19 1.44 -2.18 16.27
C ILE A 19 0.31 -1.14 16.34
N GLN A 20 0.03 -0.56 17.52
CA GLN A 20 -1.02 0.46 17.65
C GLN A 20 -0.69 1.72 16.83
N GLY A 21 0.58 2.11 16.78
CA GLY A 21 1.05 3.20 15.93
C GLY A 21 0.86 2.95 14.43
N LEU A 22 0.75 1.70 13.99
CA LEU A 22 0.45 1.33 12.61
C LEU A 22 -1.05 1.37 12.28
N MET A 23 -1.94 1.31 13.27
CA MET A 23 -3.40 1.17 13.02
C MET A 23 -4.11 2.50 12.74
N GLY A 24 -3.39 3.63 12.77
CA GLY A 24 -3.93 4.92 12.39
C GLY A 24 -4.20 5.03 10.89
N GLU A 25 -4.87 6.11 10.50
CA GLU A 25 -5.01 6.48 9.08
C GLU A 25 -3.65 6.58 8.38
N ARG A 26 -2.67 7.13 9.10
CA ARG A 26 -1.24 7.09 8.79
C ARG A 26 -0.51 6.44 9.97
N PRO A 27 0.67 5.86 9.77
CA PRO A 27 1.55 5.46 10.86
C PRO A 27 1.88 6.64 11.79
N ALA A 28 2.01 6.37 13.09
CA ALA A 28 2.33 7.37 14.12
C ALA A 28 3.85 7.56 14.29
N GLY A 29 4.52 7.94 13.20
CA GLY A 29 5.97 8.13 13.14
C GLY A 29 6.36 9.54 12.65
N ASP A 30 7.55 9.66 12.07
CA ASP A 30 8.08 10.90 11.50
C ASP A 30 7.16 11.41 10.38
N PRO A 31 6.60 12.64 10.47
CA PRO A 31 5.73 13.21 9.45
C PRO A 31 6.31 13.24 8.03
N ALA A 32 7.62 13.35 7.86
CA ALA A 32 8.29 13.35 6.57
C ALA A 32 8.43 11.94 5.96
N ALA A 33 8.27 10.88 6.76
CA ALA A 33 8.23 9.50 6.30
C ALA A 33 6.79 9.02 6.14
N VAL A 34 5.94 9.20 7.16
CA VAL A 34 4.60 8.60 7.19
C VAL A 34 3.61 9.25 6.23
N ASN A 35 3.91 10.42 5.67
CA ASN A 35 3.09 11.05 4.63
C ASN A 35 3.63 10.86 3.21
N ASP A 36 4.82 10.28 3.07
CA ASP A 36 5.43 9.89 1.79
C ASP A 36 6.42 8.75 2.06
N LEU A 37 5.86 7.56 2.27
CA LEU A 37 6.64 6.36 2.58
C LEU A 37 7.64 6.13 1.43
N PRO A 38 8.95 6.09 1.70
CA PRO A 38 9.93 5.95 0.63
C PRO A 38 10.01 4.51 0.13
N ASP A 39 10.65 4.33 -1.03
CA ASP A 39 11.08 3.02 -1.51
C ASP A 39 12.23 2.43 -0.66
N GLU A 40 12.72 1.26 -1.07
CA GLU A 40 13.84 0.57 -0.41
C GLU A 40 15.17 1.33 -0.47
N ASN A 41 15.28 2.37 -1.31
CA ASN A 41 16.44 3.23 -1.45
C ASN A 41 16.29 4.56 -0.70
N GLY A 42 15.18 4.75 0.03
CA GLY A 42 14.89 5.99 0.74
C GLY A 42 14.33 7.11 -0.13
N LEU A 43 13.93 6.82 -1.38
CA LEU A 43 13.36 7.83 -2.28
C LEU A 43 11.86 7.99 -2.05
N PRO A 44 11.36 9.22 -1.82
CA PRO A 44 9.92 9.45 -1.67
C PRO A 44 9.14 9.05 -2.93
N LEU A 45 8.10 8.24 -2.76
CA LEU A 45 7.37 7.66 -3.90
C LEU A 45 6.61 8.70 -4.71
N ARG A 46 6.19 9.80 -4.10
CA ARG A 46 5.47 10.89 -4.79
C ARG A 46 6.29 11.54 -5.92
N MET A 47 7.61 11.37 -5.91
CA MET A 47 8.49 11.82 -6.99
C MET A 47 8.37 10.97 -8.26
N LEU A 48 7.79 9.77 -8.16
CA LEU A 48 7.61 8.83 -9.28
C LEU A 48 6.28 9.02 -10.03
N GLY A 49 5.52 10.08 -9.72
CA GLY A 49 4.18 10.30 -10.25
C GLY A 49 3.11 9.67 -9.36
N ASP A 50 2.00 9.22 -9.94
CA ASP A 50 0.89 8.61 -9.21
C ASP A 50 1.21 7.15 -8.83
N SER A 51 2.06 6.97 -7.82
CA SER A 51 2.60 5.70 -7.32
C SER A 51 1.97 5.24 -5.99
N HIS A 52 0.88 5.89 -5.56
CA HIS A 52 0.40 5.79 -4.18
C HIS A 52 -0.12 4.40 -3.76
N ASP A 53 -0.66 3.59 -4.68
CA ASP A 53 -1.26 2.31 -4.33
C ASP A 53 -0.25 1.27 -3.84
N VAL A 54 -0.56 0.69 -2.67
CA VAL A 54 0.19 -0.38 -2.00
C VAL A 54 -0.74 -1.53 -1.68
N LEU A 55 -0.43 -2.73 -2.15
CA LEU A 55 -1.15 -3.95 -1.84
C LEU A 55 -0.97 -4.32 -0.37
N THR A 56 -2.10 -4.54 0.32
CA THR A 56 -2.09 -4.86 1.75
C THR A 56 -2.92 -6.11 2.04
N GLY A 57 -4.03 -6.32 1.33
CA GLY A 57 -4.97 -7.40 1.59
C GLY A 57 -5.63 -7.34 2.98
N SER A 58 -5.50 -6.21 3.68
CA SER A 58 -5.95 -6.04 5.05
C SER A 58 -7.14 -5.08 5.14
N ASN A 59 -7.94 -5.19 6.19
CA ASN A 59 -8.90 -4.17 6.55
C ASN A 59 -8.25 -3.09 7.43
N ARG A 60 -9.02 -2.05 7.81
CA ARG A 60 -8.53 -0.95 8.66
C ARG A 60 -8.13 -1.34 10.08
N GLN A 61 -8.38 -2.58 10.49
CA GLN A 61 -7.92 -3.14 11.76
C GLN A 61 -6.64 -3.99 11.59
N GLY A 62 -6.02 -3.95 10.41
CA GLY A 62 -4.81 -4.73 10.09
C GLY A 62 -5.04 -6.23 10.04
N ARG A 63 -6.29 -6.68 9.86
CA ARG A 63 -6.65 -8.11 9.71
C ARG A 63 -6.89 -8.43 8.25
N LEU A 64 -6.78 -9.71 7.87
CA LEU A 64 -7.14 -10.16 6.52
C LEU A 64 -8.54 -9.65 6.15
N ASN A 65 -8.63 -8.94 5.01
CA ASN A 65 -9.86 -8.27 4.60
C ASN A 65 -10.97 -9.28 4.24
N ASN A 66 -10.61 -10.34 3.52
CA ASN A 66 -11.53 -11.37 3.05
C ASN A 66 -10.82 -12.73 3.03
N GLY A 67 -11.52 -13.81 3.41
CA GLY A 67 -10.97 -15.17 3.41
C GLY A 67 -10.88 -15.81 2.03
N ASN A 68 -11.42 -15.19 0.97
CA ASN A 68 -11.24 -15.66 -0.40
C ASN A 68 -9.78 -15.45 -0.85
N PRO A 69 -9.05 -16.50 -1.27
CA PRO A 69 -7.67 -16.37 -1.76
C PRO A 69 -7.51 -15.35 -2.90
N ALA A 70 -8.52 -15.17 -3.74
CA ALA A 70 -8.48 -14.15 -4.80
C ALA A 70 -8.30 -12.72 -4.26
N SER A 71 -8.72 -12.43 -3.02
CA SER A 71 -8.56 -11.11 -2.37
C SER A 71 -7.13 -10.78 -1.93
N THR A 72 -6.20 -11.73 -2.09
CA THR A 72 -4.76 -11.54 -1.91
C THR A 72 -3.98 -12.02 -3.13
N CYS A 73 -4.60 -12.10 -4.33
CA CYS A 73 -3.95 -12.69 -5.50
C CYS A 73 -3.40 -14.11 -5.25
N ASN A 74 -4.17 -14.92 -4.52
CA ASN A 74 -3.78 -16.24 -4.01
C ASN A 74 -2.46 -16.16 -3.22
N ASP A 75 -2.45 -15.37 -2.15
CA ASP A 75 -1.28 -15.14 -1.31
C ASP A 75 -0.08 -14.55 -2.07
N TRP A 76 -0.37 -13.60 -2.96
CA TRP A 76 0.57 -12.84 -3.78
C TRP A 76 1.38 -13.73 -4.73
N THR A 77 0.80 -14.86 -5.16
CA THR A 77 1.44 -15.83 -6.07
C THR A 77 0.85 -15.83 -7.47
N SER A 78 -0.29 -15.17 -7.69
CA SER A 78 -0.93 -15.08 -9.00
C SER A 78 -0.67 -13.75 -9.70
N ALA A 79 -0.38 -13.83 -11.00
CA ALA A 79 -0.31 -12.70 -11.93
C ALA A 79 -1.44 -12.73 -12.99
N ASP A 80 -2.47 -13.57 -12.81
CA ASP A 80 -3.62 -13.61 -13.71
C ASP A 80 -4.58 -12.46 -13.38
N GLY A 81 -4.80 -11.56 -14.35
CA GLY A 81 -5.72 -10.43 -14.18
C GLY A 81 -7.16 -10.83 -13.89
N ARG A 82 -7.57 -12.04 -14.27
CA ARG A 82 -8.91 -12.56 -13.97
C ARG A 82 -9.10 -12.88 -12.48
N ILE A 83 -8.01 -12.96 -11.72
CA ILE A 83 -8.02 -13.13 -10.26
C ILE A 83 -8.04 -11.76 -9.60
N GLY A 84 -8.76 -11.67 -8.49
CA GLY A 84 -8.75 -10.48 -7.62
C GLY A 84 -9.72 -9.39 -7.99
N GLY A 85 -10.31 -9.38 -9.20
CA GLY A 85 -11.39 -8.48 -9.68
C GLY A 85 -12.13 -7.62 -8.64
N ASN A 86 -11.56 -6.47 -8.23
CA ASN A 86 -12.09 -5.55 -7.20
C ASN A 86 -12.28 -6.18 -5.79
N GLN A 87 -11.41 -7.11 -5.43
CA GLN A 87 -11.40 -7.84 -4.15
C GLN A 87 -10.11 -7.61 -3.37
N VAL A 88 -9.02 -7.30 -4.06
CA VAL A 88 -7.71 -7.12 -3.44
C VAL A 88 -7.64 -5.72 -2.86
N MET A 89 -7.52 -5.63 -1.54
CA MET A 89 -7.45 -4.34 -0.85
C MET A 89 -6.03 -3.76 -0.96
N CYS A 90 -5.97 -2.47 -1.27
CA CYS A 90 -4.77 -1.65 -1.16
C CYS A 90 -4.97 -0.53 -0.13
N GLY A 91 -3.86 0.04 0.33
CA GLY A 91 -3.83 1.35 0.97
C GLY A 91 -2.85 2.26 0.24
N HIS A 92 -2.60 3.45 0.79
CA HIS A 92 -1.77 4.45 0.12
C HIS A 92 -0.44 4.73 0.81
N SER A 93 0.66 4.76 0.06
CA SER A 93 1.99 5.17 0.52
C SER A 93 2.07 6.65 0.87
N TRP A 94 1.26 7.48 0.22
CA TRP A 94 1.10 8.91 0.49
C TRP A 94 -0.35 9.36 0.25
N PRO A 95 -0.85 10.40 0.95
CA PRO A 95 -2.17 10.96 0.70
C PRO A 95 -2.38 11.50 -0.71
N ARG A 96 -3.40 11.02 -1.41
CA ARG A 96 -3.77 11.56 -2.74
C ARG A 96 -4.14 13.04 -2.67
N ASP A 97 -4.95 13.41 -1.67
CA ASP A 97 -5.28 14.80 -1.34
C ASP A 97 -5.54 14.99 0.16
N PRO A 98 -5.65 16.24 0.67
CA PRO A 98 -5.82 16.50 2.11
C PRO A 98 -7.12 15.94 2.73
N ARG A 99 -8.14 15.61 1.92
CA ARG A 99 -9.49 15.23 2.33
C ARG A 99 -9.84 13.78 1.99
N SER A 100 -9.13 13.13 1.07
CA SER A 100 -9.42 11.75 0.64
C SER A 100 -8.15 10.96 0.30
N GLY A 101 -8.25 9.62 0.27
CA GLY A 101 -7.15 8.75 -0.11
C GLY A 101 -5.99 8.79 0.88
N ARG A 102 -6.28 8.82 2.19
CA ARG A 102 -5.26 8.97 3.24
C ARG A 102 -4.90 7.66 3.91
N GLN A 103 -5.77 6.64 3.83
CA GLN A 103 -5.63 5.42 4.61
C GLN A 103 -4.50 4.55 4.06
N TRP A 104 -3.46 4.32 4.87
CA TRP A 104 -2.27 3.63 4.40
C TRP A 104 -2.40 2.11 4.33
N ILE A 105 -3.32 1.50 5.10
CA ILE A 105 -3.54 0.04 5.10
C ILE A 105 -4.75 -0.43 4.28
N ALA A 106 -5.79 0.39 4.12
CA ALA A 106 -7.05 -0.03 3.49
C ALA A 106 -7.87 1.18 3.03
N ASP A 107 -7.74 1.53 1.75
CA ASP A 107 -8.42 2.66 1.10
C ASP A 107 -9.42 2.18 0.04
N HIS A 108 -8.96 1.42 -0.96
CA HIS A 108 -9.82 0.88 -2.04
C HIS A 108 -9.36 -0.50 -2.52
N THR A 109 -10.14 -1.09 -3.43
CA THR A 109 -9.83 -2.39 -4.04
C THR A 109 -9.30 -2.22 -5.47
N ILE A 110 -8.25 -2.95 -5.81
CA ILE A 110 -7.65 -2.92 -7.16
C ILE A 110 -8.39 -3.84 -8.15
N ARG A 111 -8.18 -3.59 -9.44
CA ARG A 111 -8.94 -4.19 -10.54
C ARG A 111 -8.62 -5.65 -10.83
N GLY A 112 -7.42 -6.11 -10.51
CA GLY A 112 -7.02 -7.50 -10.73
C GLY A 112 -5.54 -7.72 -10.46
N CYS A 113 -5.09 -8.97 -10.56
CA CYS A 113 -3.75 -9.37 -10.15
C CYS A 113 -2.70 -9.31 -11.27
N ALA A 114 -3.05 -8.89 -12.49
CA ALA A 114 -2.06 -8.74 -13.54
C ALA A 114 -1.03 -7.65 -13.18
N PRO A 115 0.22 -7.78 -13.61
CA PRO A 115 1.19 -6.70 -13.47
C PRO A 115 0.78 -5.52 -14.34
N GLY A 116 0.89 -4.31 -13.80
CA GLY A 116 0.67 -3.09 -14.55
C GLY A 116 0.76 -1.86 -13.66
N VAL A 117 1.09 -0.73 -14.28
CA VAL A 117 1.37 0.54 -13.61
C VAL A 117 0.65 1.66 -14.34
N ASN A 118 0.08 2.60 -13.60
CA ASN A 118 -0.42 3.85 -14.15
C ASN A 118 0.00 5.02 -13.25
N LEU A 119 1.09 5.68 -13.62
CA LEU A 119 1.67 6.79 -12.86
C LEU A 119 0.96 8.14 -13.13
N ILE A 120 -0.20 8.12 -13.79
CA ILE A 120 -0.98 9.31 -14.10
C ILE A 120 -2.38 9.15 -13.50
N GLN A 121 -2.77 10.12 -12.65
CA GLN A 121 -4.11 10.16 -12.08
C GLN A 121 -5.14 10.65 -13.13
N ASN A 122 -5.59 9.74 -14.01
CA ASN A 122 -6.47 10.05 -15.13
C ASN A 122 -7.89 9.46 -15.02
N GLY A 123 -8.31 9.10 -13.82
CA GLY A 123 -9.67 8.62 -13.52
C GLY A 123 -9.68 7.16 -13.07
N PRO A 124 -10.79 6.42 -13.27
CA PRO A 124 -10.93 5.08 -12.71
C PRO A 124 -10.02 4.03 -13.37
N GLY A 125 -9.35 4.38 -14.47
CA GLY A 125 -8.49 3.51 -15.25
C GLY A 125 -9.20 2.32 -15.91
N VAL A 126 -8.44 1.44 -16.56
CA VAL A 126 -8.96 0.32 -17.39
C VAL A 126 -8.05 -0.91 -17.28
N GLY A 127 -8.62 -2.10 -17.50
CA GLY A 127 -7.89 -3.37 -17.45
C GLY A 127 -7.94 -4.05 -16.08
N ASP A 128 -7.24 -5.17 -15.96
CA ASP A 128 -7.35 -6.12 -14.84
C ASP A 128 -6.01 -6.27 -14.09
N CYS A 129 -5.33 -5.15 -13.86
CA CYS A 129 -3.99 -5.12 -13.26
C CYS A 129 -3.93 -4.33 -11.95
N VAL A 130 -2.84 -4.50 -11.21
CA VAL A 130 -2.64 -3.91 -9.88
C VAL A 130 -2.66 -2.38 -9.92
N GLY A 131 -1.95 -1.75 -10.85
CA GLY A 131 -1.91 -0.29 -11.02
C GLY A 131 -2.94 0.25 -12.02
N CYS A 132 -3.86 -0.58 -12.51
CA CYS A 132 -4.80 -0.17 -13.56
C CYS A 132 -5.77 0.91 -13.10
N GLY A 133 -5.93 1.15 -11.80
CA GLY A 133 -6.75 2.24 -11.23
C GLY A 133 -5.98 3.54 -10.96
N GLY A 134 -4.68 3.59 -11.26
CA GLY A 134 -3.72 4.56 -10.72
C GLY A 134 -2.75 3.83 -9.77
N GLY A 135 -1.49 4.27 -9.68
CA GLY A 135 -0.52 3.60 -8.80
C GLY A 135 0.36 2.56 -9.47
N TRP A 136 1.21 1.97 -8.63
CA TRP A 136 2.20 0.94 -8.98
C TRP A 136 1.83 -0.43 -8.36
N GLY A 137 0.98 -0.49 -7.33
CA GLY A 137 0.61 -1.72 -6.64
C GLY A 137 1.75 -2.30 -5.81
N ALA A 138 2.46 -1.45 -5.06
CA ALA A 138 3.68 -1.83 -4.34
C ALA A 138 3.38 -2.75 -3.17
N ILE A 139 4.40 -3.40 -2.60
CA ILE A 139 4.30 -4.06 -1.29
C ILE A 139 5.32 -3.40 -0.38
N TYR A 140 4.90 -3.00 0.82
CA TYR A 140 5.83 -2.48 1.82
C TYR A 140 6.40 -3.57 2.71
N CYS A 141 7.71 -3.49 2.89
CA CYS A 141 8.46 -4.25 3.88
C CYS A 141 8.99 -3.26 4.92
N PHE A 142 8.82 -3.59 6.20
CA PHE A 142 9.45 -2.83 7.29
C PHE A 142 10.66 -3.58 7.81
N ALA A 143 11.77 -2.87 8.00
CA ALA A 143 12.92 -3.42 8.69
C ALA A 143 12.65 -3.45 10.21
N LEU A 144 13.09 -4.52 10.87
CA LEU A 144 13.02 -4.65 12.34
C LEU A 144 14.19 -3.97 13.06
N GLN A 145 15.24 -3.64 12.30
CA GLN A 145 16.44 -2.92 12.74
C GLN A 145 16.84 -1.97 11.59
N PRO A 146 17.19 -0.70 11.88
CA PRO A 146 17.72 0.22 10.86
C PRO A 146 18.97 -0.34 10.18
#